data_AF-A0A0P1P005-F1
#
_entry.id   AF-A0A0P1P005-F1
#
_cell.length_a   1.000
_cell.length_b   1.000
_cell.length_c   1.000
_cell.angle_alpha   90.00
_cell.angle_beta   90.00
_cell.angle_gamma   90.00
#
_symmetry.space_group_name_H-M   'P 1'
#
loop_
_entity.id
_entity.type
_entity.pdbx_description
1 polymer ?
#
loop_
_entity_poly.entity_id
_entity_poly.type
_entity_poly.pdbx_seq_one_letter_code
_entity_poly.pdbx_strand_id
1 'polypeptide(L)' 'MAIAQFTTQAVGFPTIRLRRLRMTEQFRKMVAETQLSVNDFIYPLFVCPGENVKREVKSMP' A
#
# COMPACT_ATOMS: atom_id res chain seq x y z
N MET A 1 15.86 38.01 -22.82
CA MET A 1 14.98 37.39 -21.81
C MET A 1 14.99 35.89 -22.06
N ALA A 2 15.84 35.19 -21.32
CA ALA A 2 16.09 33.77 -21.49
C ALA A 2 15.04 32.96 -20.73
N ILE A 3 14.26 32.16 -21.45
CA ILE A 3 13.45 31.08 -20.88
C ILE A 3 14.01 29.80 -21.50
N ALA A 4 14.99 29.20 -20.84
CA ALA A 4 15.45 27.86 -21.16
C ALA A 4 16.18 27.27 -19.95
N GLN A 5 15.87 26.01 -19.65
CA GLN A 5 16.65 25.06 -18.83
C GLN A 5 16.26 24.95 -17.35
N PHE A 6 15.07 24.40 -17.06
CA PHE A 6 14.99 23.44 -15.94
C PHE A 6 15.81 22.22 -16.37
N THR A 7 17.07 22.17 -15.96
CA THR A 7 17.97 21.06 -16.27
C THR A 7 17.45 19.80 -15.60
N THR A 8 16.81 18.88 -16.34
CA THR A 8 16.69 17.48 -15.94
C THR A 8 18.09 16.89 -15.97
N GLN A 9 18.84 17.07 -14.88
CA GLN A 9 20.06 16.33 -14.63
C GLN A 9 19.66 14.87 -14.49
N ALA A 10 20.12 14.01 -15.41
CA ALA A 10 19.95 12.57 -15.28
C ALA A 10 20.77 12.10 -14.09
N VAL A 11 20.15 12.10 -12.91
CA VAL A 11 20.78 11.67 -11.66
C VAL A 11 20.82 10.14 -11.66
N GLY A 12 21.83 9.60 -12.33
CA GLY A 12 22.06 8.16 -12.42
C GLY A 12 22.63 7.59 -11.13
N PHE A 13 22.68 6.26 -11.06
CA PHE A 13 23.50 5.55 -10.08
C PHE A 13 24.97 6.00 -10.27
N PRO A 14 25.70 6.43 -9.23
CA PRO A 14 25.48 6.16 -7.80
C PRO A 14 24.85 7.31 -6.99
N THR A 15 24.52 8.44 -7.62
CA THR A 15 24.07 9.66 -6.94
C THR A 15 22.68 9.48 -6.35
N ILE A 16 21.72 8.96 -7.13
CA ILE A 16 20.41 8.50 -6.63
C ILE A 16 20.45 6.99 -6.43
N ARG A 17 20.24 6.56 -5.19
CA ARG A 17 20.12 5.15 -4.80
C ARG A 17 18.85 4.95 -3.98
N LEU A 18 17.77 4.55 -4.64
CA LEU A 18 16.45 4.31 -4.01
C LEU A 18 16.50 3.32 -2.84
N ARG A 19 17.50 2.41 -2.83
CA ARG A 19 17.72 1.48 -1.72
C ARG A 19 18.06 2.17 -0.40
N ARG A 20 18.58 3.41 -0.39
CA ARG A 20 18.89 4.17 0.84
C ARG A 20 17.65 4.35 1.73
N LEU A 21 16.50 4.66 1.14
CA LEU A 21 15.24 4.83 1.86
C LEU A 21 14.62 3.50 2.32
N ARG A 22 15.12 2.36 1.83
CA ARG A 22 14.62 1.01 2.16
C ARG A 22 15.53 0.25 3.13
N MET A 23 16.60 0.88 3.63
CA MET A 23 17.63 0.24 4.46
C MET A 23 17.11 -0.24 5.81
N THR A 24 16.30 0.55 6.51
CA THR A 24 15.77 0.19 7.83
C THR A 24 14.25 0.22 7.83
N GLU A 25 13.63 -0.45 8.81
CA GLU A 25 12.19 -0.43 8.96
C GLU A 25 11.65 0.96 9.26
N GLN A 26 12.38 1.75 10.06
CA GLN A 26 12.00 3.11 10.42
C GLN A 26 11.94 4.02 9.20
N PHE A 27 12.94 3.95 8.31
CA PHE A 27 12.92 4.72 7.05
C PHE A 27 11.79 4.27 6.14
N ARG A 28 11.51 2.96 6.04
CA ARG A 28 10.38 2.45 5.25
C ARG A 28 9.03 2.92 5.80
N LYS A 29 8.85 2.95 7.13
CA LYS A 29 7.61 3.44 7.76
C LYS A 29 7.39 4.94 7.53
N MET A 30 8.45 5.75 7.58
CA MET A 30 8.35 7.20 7.34
C MET A 30 7.99 7.55 5.89
N VAL A 31 8.42 6.75 4.92
CA VAL A 31 8.20 6.99 3.47
C VAL A 31 7.04 6.13 2.93
N ALA A 32 6.32 5.39 3.77
CA ALA A 32 5.20 4.57 3.33
C ALA A 32 4.03 5.43 2.86
N GLU A 33 3.64 5.27 1.59
CA GLU A 33 2.56 6.04 0.98
C GLU A 33 1.17 5.49 1.34
N THR A 34 1.06 4.18 1.55
CA THR A 34 -0.21 3.51 1.84
C THR A 34 -0.22 2.98 3.26
N GLN A 35 -1.30 3.27 4.00
CA GLN A 35 -1.56 2.76 5.34
C GLN A 35 -2.93 2.10 5.35
N LEU A 36 -3.06 1.01 6.12
CA LEU A 36 -4.32 0.30 6.31
C LEU A 36 -4.67 0.34 7.79
N SER A 37 -5.88 0.76 8.10
CA SER A 37 -6.43 0.88 9.45
C SER A 37 -7.68 0.01 9.61
N VAL A 38 -8.13 -0.17 10.85
CA VAL A 38 -9.34 -0.96 11.12
C VAL A 38 -10.58 -0.37 10.45
N ASN A 39 -10.59 0.95 10.24
CA ASN A 39 -11.69 1.68 9.62
C ASN A 39 -11.83 1.37 8.12
N ASP A 40 -10.80 0.80 7.51
CA ASP A 40 -10.80 0.45 6.08
C ASP A 40 -11.38 -0.95 5.84
N PHE A 41 -11.69 -1.72 6.89
CA PHE A 41 -12.28 -3.04 6.76
C PHE A 41 -13.81 -3.00 6.74
N ILE A 42 -14.38 -3.70 5.76
CA ILE A 42 -15.81 -4.01 5.68
C ILE A 42 -15.95 -5.52 5.78
N TYR A 43 -16.76 -6.00 6.73
CA TYR A 43 -17.00 -7.43 6.92
C TYR A 43 -18.31 -7.86 6.25
N PRO A 44 -18.27 -8.50 5.07
CA PRO A 44 -19.48 -9.02 4.43
C PRO A 44 -20.02 -10.22 5.21
N LEU A 45 -21.31 -10.19 5.50
CA LEU A 45 -22.03 -11.26 6.19
C LEU A 45 -22.95 -12.00 5.23
N PHE A 46 -22.89 -13.33 5.25
CA PHE A 46 -23.83 -14.18 4.52
C PHE A 46 -25.01 -14.51 5.43
N VAL A 47 -26.23 -14.17 4.99
CA VAL A 47 -27.47 -14.45 5.73
C VAL A 47 -28.21 -15.60 5.05
N CYS A 48 -28.70 -16.55 5.84
CA CYS A 48 -29.59 -17.62 5.40
C CYS A 48 -30.91 -17.52 6.18
N PRO A 49 -32.08 -17.69 5.53
CA PRO A 49 -33.35 -17.73 6.24
C PRO A 49 -33.45 -19.01 7.09
N GLY A 50 -34.01 -18.88 8.30
CA GLY A 50 -34.16 -19.97 9.28
C GLY A 50 -33.43 -19.70 10.60
N GLU A 51 -33.76 -20.45 11.64
CA GLU A 51 -33.14 -20.33 12.97
C GLU A 51 -31.97 -21.32 13.13
N ASN A 52 -30.87 -20.90 13.75
CA ASN A 52 -29.69 -21.73 14.03
C ASN A 52 -29.03 -22.42 12.81
N VAL A 53 -29.18 -21.86 11.61
CA VAL A 53 -28.58 -22.43 10.38
C VAL A 53 -27.15 -21.92 10.20
N LYS A 54 -26.15 -22.75 10.50
CA LYS A 54 -24.75 -22.52 10.14
C LYS A 54 -24.41 -23.36 8.92
N ARG A 55 -24.40 -22.74 7.74
CA ARG A 55 -24.03 -23.40 6.48
C ARG A 55 -22.63 -22.96 6.05
N GLU A 56 -21.69 -23.90 6.05
CA GLU A 56 -20.35 -23.64 5.54
C GLU A 56 -20.37 -23.45 4.02
N VAL A 57 -19.64 -22.44 3.55
CA VAL A 57 -19.42 -22.20 2.13
C VAL A 57 -18.09 -22.87 1.77
N LYS A 58 -18.13 -24.14 1.32
CA LYS A 58 -16.93 -24.96 1.06
C LYS A 58 -15.90 -24.33 0.10
N SER A 59 -16.31 -23.37 -0.72
CA SER A 59 -15.44 -22.66 -1.66
C SER A 59 -14.70 -21.46 -1.07
N MET A 60 -15.06 -21.01 0.13
CA MET A 60 -14.42 -19.92 0.85
C MET A 60 -14.05 -20.43 2.25
N PRO A 61 -12.84 -21.01 2.43
CA PRO A 61 -12.36 -21.36 3.76
C PRO A 61 -12.16 -20.14 4.65
#